data_AF-A0A7Y0JID3-F1
#
_entry.id   AF-A0A7Y0JID3-F1
#
_cell.length_a   1.000
_cell.length_b   1.000
_cell.length_c   1.000
_cell.angle_alpha   90.00
_cell.angle_beta   90.00
_cell.angle_gamma   90.00
#
_symmetry.space_group_name_H-M   'P 1'
#
loop_
_entity.id
_entity.type
_entity.pdbx_description
1 polymer ?
#
loop_
_entity_poly.entity_id
_entity_poly.type
_entity_poly.pdbx_seq_one_letter_code
_entity_poly.pdbx_strand_id
1 'polypeptide(L)'
;MSDKFFLSPPGGEMLGPGERVLWSGNCAVAEYAFELPASLPRWTLGEETEIAVTDERVIYRDATTLGTGELRWVWPQHIRVQPGSRDSGRSATATQIQLVCAGPDETFPALVFAGGDLATVGDADRLANLLRQAIARYRVEHADDLGVTAAEARVLSRLVIGPEFSNYQGGEGQTVTLLGALHIQEPPRPVPALPVLLEPGPVLLEPVPARVEPALSEPASASRGPDDSGETTVALRWNSPGVPRQHHPDPVELASRAADLAARVAELVSEANSLEWETRNLSPYAAPAAEPPAAEPPPSRAEAARRTAARMAGNAPRGRGLLSQRRSDDAPRGR
;
A
#
# COMPACT_ATOMS: atom_id res chain seq x y z
N MET A 1 18.19 -16.09 3.81
CA MET A 1 16.83 -15.89 4.37
C MET A 1 16.50 -14.45 4.12
N SER A 2 15.45 -14.21 3.34
CA SER A 2 15.21 -12.98 2.61
C SER A 2 14.89 -11.81 3.55
N ASP A 3 15.57 -10.69 3.33
CA ASP A 3 15.30 -9.38 3.93
C ASP A 3 13.91 -8.90 3.49
N LYS A 4 12.87 -9.37 4.18
CA LYS A 4 11.49 -8.93 4.01
C LYS A 4 11.23 -7.90 5.09
N PHE A 5 11.34 -6.62 4.73
CA PHE A 5 11.28 -5.51 5.69
C PHE A 5 9.91 -5.37 6.38
N PHE A 6 8.86 -6.08 5.92
CA PHE A 6 7.49 -5.97 6.43
C PHE A 6 6.88 -7.27 6.99
N LEU A 7 7.68 -8.33 7.15
CA LEU A 7 7.21 -9.54 7.84
C LEU A 7 7.75 -9.57 9.27
N SER A 8 6.88 -9.37 10.25
CA SER A 8 7.13 -9.91 11.59
C SER A 8 7.27 -11.44 11.50
N PRO A 9 8.09 -12.06 12.36
CA PRO A 9 8.20 -13.51 12.39
C PRO A 9 6.82 -14.16 12.60
N PRO A 10 6.52 -15.29 11.94
CA PRO A 10 5.25 -15.98 12.08
C PRO A 10 5.03 -16.37 13.55
N GLY A 11 3.96 -15.86 14.17
CA GLY A 11 3.62 -16.16 15.57
C GLY A 11 3.19 -14.98 16.43
N GLY A 12 3.17 -13.74 15.92
CA GLY A 12 2.59 -12.60 16.66
C GLY A 12 1.08 -12.74 16.81
N GLU A 13 0.54 -12.40 18.00
CA GLU A 13 -0.90 -12.22 18.18
C GLU A 13 -1.43 -11.23 17.13
N MET A 14 -2.53 -11.62 16.47
CA MET A 14 -3.10 -10.85 15.36
C MET A 14 -3.53 -9.43 15.77
N LEU A 15 -3.81 -9.21 17.06
CA LEU A 15 -4.10 -7.90 17.64
C LEU A 15 -3.43 -7.82 19.01
N GLY A 16 -2.77 -6.71 19.28
CA GLY A 16 -2.22 -6.41 20.59
C GLY A 16 -3.33 -6.12 21.62
N PRO A 17 -3.03 -6.23 22.93
CA PRO A 17 -4.00 -5.91 23.96
C PRO A 17 -4.40 -4.43 23.90
N GLY A 18 -5.67 -4.18 23.55
CA GLY A 18 -6.22 -2.83 23.43
C GLY A 18 -6.16 -2.22 22.03
N GLU A 19 -5.52 -2.89 21.07
CA GLU A 19 -5.44 -2.46 19.67
C GLU A 19 -6.84 -2.50 19.04
N ARG A 20 -7.26 -1.40 18.41
CA ARG A 20 -8.59 -1.25 17.82
C ARG A 20 -8.55 -1.41 16.31
N VAL A 21 -9.33 -2.35 15.79
CA VAL A 21 -9.57 -2.47 14.33
C VAL A 21 -10.42 -1.30 13.85
N LEU A 22 -9.87 -0.54 12.89
CA LEU A 22 -10.52 0.59 12.22
C LEU A 22 -11.17 0.16 10.90
N TRP A 23 -10.55 -0.79 10.19
CA TRP A 23 -11.07 -1.37 8.96
C TRP A 23 -10.53 -2.79 8.76
N SER A 24 -11.31 -3.64 8.08
CA SER A 24 -10.90 -4.97 7.67
C SER A 24 -11.50 -5.32 6.31
N GLY A 25 -10.74 -6.01 5.47
CA GLY A 25 -11.18 -6.45 4.14
C GLY A 25 -10.13 -7.32 3.45
N ASN A 26 -10.35 -7.65 2.19
CA ASN A 26 -9.45 -8.45 1.37
C ASN A 26 -8.86 -7.62 0.23
N CYS A 27 -7.54 -7.67 0.03
CA CYS A 27 -6.91 -7.10 -1.16
C CYS A 27 -5.54 -7.69 -1.42
N ALA A 28 -5.05 -7.59 -2.66
CA ALA A 28 -3.70 -8.01 -3.01
C ALA A 28 -2.68 -7.12 -2.31
N VAL A 29 -1.62 -7.75 -1.82
CA VAL A 29 -0.53 -7.08 -1.09
C VAL A 29 0.78 -7.32 -1.82
N ALA A 30 1.59 -6.29 -2.01
CA ALA A 30 2.91 -6.44 -2.58
C ALA A 30 3.94 -5.57 -1.87
N GLU A 31 5.18 -6.05 -1.77
CA GLU A 31 6.32 -5.22 -1.40
C GLU A 31 7.05 -4.77 -2.66
N TYR A 32 7.28 -3.48 -2.76
CA TYR A 32 8.14 -2.87 -3.77
C TYR A 32 9.39 -2.31 -3.10
N ALA A 33 10.49 -2.30 -3.83
CA ALA A 33 11.66 -1.51 -3.48
C ALA A 33 11.98 -0.57 -4.63
N PHE A 34 11.72 0.72 -4.41
CA PHE A 34 12.05 1.76 -5.37
C PHE A 34 13.54 2.09 -5.22
N GLU A 35 14.40 1.25 -5.79
CA GLU A 35 15.86 1.47 -5.87
C GLU A 35 16.30 1.78 -7.31
N LEU A 36 15.46 1.46 -8.30
CA LEU A 36 15.78 1.48 -9.74
C LEU A 36 14.57 1.95 -10.57
N PRO A 37 14.78 2.48 -11.79
CA PRO A 37 13.72 3.02 -12.67
C PRO A 37 12.65 2.01 -13.10
N ALA A 38 12.81 0.71 -12.79
CA ALA A 38 11.80 -0.32 -12.96
C ALA A 38 11.71 -1.17 -11.69
N SER A 39 10.99 -0.69 -10.67
CA SER A 39 10.77 -1.42 -9.43
C SER A 39 9.77 -2.56 -9.68
N LEU A 40 10.27 -3.77 -9.88
CA LEU A 40 9.44 -4.98 -9.80
C LEU A 40 9.08 -5.26 -8.33
N PRO A 41 7.91 -5.84 -8.06
CA PRO A 41 7.58 -6.26 -6.71
C PRO A 41 8.58 -7.32 -6.24
N ARG A 42 9.10 -7.17 -5.01
CA ARG A 42 9.94 -8.18 -4.35
C ARG A 42 9.13 -9.44 -4.04
N TRP A 43 7.86 -9.26 -3.67
CA TRP A 43 6.89 -10.33 -3.50
C TRP A 43 5.47 -9.79 -3.65
N THR A 44 4.51 -10.69 -3.89
CA THR A 44 3.08 -10.40 -4.05
C THR A 44 2.25 -11.48 -3.38
N LEU A 45 1.12 -11.09 -2.80
CA LEU A 45 0.04 -11.94 -2.29
C LEU A 45 -1.25 -11.64 -3.07
N GLY A 46 -2.13 -12.63 -3.19
CA GLY A 46 -3.36 -12.54 -3.99
C GLY A 46 -4.46 -11.67 -3.35
N GLU A 47 -5.52 -11.40 -4.11
CA GLU A 47 -6.65 -10.55 -3.67
C GLU A 47 -7.43 -11.12 -2.48
N GLU A 48 -7.26 -12.40 -2.19
CA GLU A 48 -7.79 -13.10 -1.03
C GLU A 48 -7.08 -12.77 0.29
N THR A 49 -5.96 -12.03 0.26
CA THR A 49 -5.19 -11.68 1.47
C THR A 49 -6.05 -10.84 2.42
N GLU A 50 -6.23 -11.32 3.64
CA GLU A 50 -6.98 -10.62 4.69
C GLU A 50 -6.13 -9.46 5.20
N ILE A 51 -6.72 -8.27 5.32
CA ILE A 51 -6.07 -7.08 5.84
C ILE A 51 -6.89 -6.50 6.98
N ALA A 52 -6.21 -6.11 8.05
CA ALA A 52 -6.76 -5.34 9.14
C ALA A 52 -5.94 -4.07 9.34
N VAL A 53 -6.60 -2.92 9.31
CA VAL A 53 -6.01 -1.62 9.63
C VAL A 53 -6.44 -1.25 11.04
N THR A 54 -5.48 -0.99 11.91
CA THR A 54 -5.68 -0.66 13.32
C THR A 54 -5.23 0.76 13.63
N ASP A 55 -5.39 1.17 14.88
CA ASP A 55 -4.84 2.41 15.40
C ASP A 55 -3.31 2.40 15.57
N GLU A 56 -2.63 1.25 15.43
CA GLU A 56 -1.17 1.13 15.56
C GLU A 56 -0.42 0.67 14.30
N ARG A 57 -1.08 -0.12 13.44
CA ARG A 57 -0.46 -0.78 12.29
C ARG A 57 -1.49 -1.26 11.26
N VAL A 58 -0.99 -1.67 10.10
CA VAL A 58 -1.71 -2.58 9.21
C VAL A 58 -1.14 -3.98 9.35
N ILE A 59 -2.02 -4.96 9.44
CA ILE A 59 -1.69 -6.38 9.49
C ILE A 59 -2.30 -7.03 8.25
N TYR A 60 -1.56 -7.95 7.63
CA TYR A 60 -2.05 -8.73 6.51
C TYR A 60 -1.74 -10.21 6.69
N ARG A 61 -2.64 -11.06 6.22
CA ARG A 61 -2.56 -12.51 6.34
C ARG A 61 -2.89 -13.17 5.01
N ASP A 62 -1.94 -13.95 4.50
CA ASP A 62 -2.14 -14.76 3.31
C ASP A 62 -3.13 -15.89 3.61
N ALA A 63 -4.24 -15.96 2.86
CA ALA A 63 -5.24 -17.01 3.03
C ALA A 63 -4.70 -18.41 2.68
N THR A 64 -3.66 -18.50 1.84
CA THR A 64 -3.11 -19.77 1.37
C THR A 64 -2.06 -20.33 2.34
N THR A 65 -1.05 -19.54 2.68
CA THR A 65 0.04 -19.99 3.58
C THR A 65 -0.23 -19.71 5.05
N LEU A 66 -1.26 -18.92 5.37
CA LEU A 66 -1.53 -18.36 6.70
C LEU A 66 -0.38 -17.50 7.26
N GLY A 67 0.58 -17.14 6.40
CA GLY A 67 1.67 -16.23 6.75
C GLY A 67 1.13 -14.84 7.06
N THR A 68 1.64 -14.23 8.12
CA THR A 68 1.25 -12.90 8.59
C THR A 68 2.38 -11.91 8.39
N GLY A 69 2.04 -10.67 8.05
CA GLY A 69 2.95 -9.53 8.04
C GLY A 69 2.31 -8.30 8.63
N GLU A 70 3.13 -7.30 8.96
CA GLU A 70 2.64 -6.04 9.53
C GLU A 70 3.49 -4.84 9.10
N LEU A 71 2.88 -3.66 9.14
CA LEU A 71 3.55 -2.39 8.98
C LEU A 71 2.99 -1.40 10.01
N ARG A 72 3.85 -0.95 10.92
CA ARG A 72 3.52 0.00 12.00
C ARG A 72 3.54 1.44 11.52
N TRP A 73 2.73 2.28 12.16
CA TRP A 73 2.56 3.70 11.81
C TRP A 73 3.77 4.59 12.04
N VAL A 74 4.80 4.07 12.71
CA VAL A 74 6.09 4.77 12.87
C VAL A 74 6.88 4.90 11.56
N TRP A 75 6.67 4.02 10.56
CA TRP A 75 7.54 3.95 9.37
C TRP A 75 7.06 4.69 8.10
N PRO A 76 5.76 4.72 7.74
CA PRO A 76 5.34 5.29 6.45
C PRO A 76 5.63 6.79 6.32
N GLN A 77 6.44 7.17 5.33
CA GLN A 77 6.73 8.57 5.02
C GLN A 77 5.72 9.16 4.03
N HIS A 78 5.21 8.35 3.10
CA HIS A 78 4.23 8.80 2.12
C HIS A 78 3.09 7.79 1.96
N ILE A 79 1.90 8.33 1.69
CA ILE A 79 0.77 7.58 1.16
C ILE A 79 0.56 8.05 -0.27
N ARG A 80 0.57 7.12 -1.22
CA ARG A 80 0.25 7.40 -2.63
C ARG A 80 -0.99 6.62 -3.02
N VAL A 81 -1.91 7.27 -3.73
CA VAL A 81 -3.03 6.60 -4.39
C VAL A 81 -2.83 6.77 -5.88
N GLN A 82 -2.68 5.65 -6.59
CA GLN A 82 -2.52 5.61 -8.04
C GLN A 82 -3.75 4.97 -8.66
N PRO A 83 -4.66 5.77 -9.26
CA PRO A 83 -5.80 5.26 -10.01
C PRO A 83 -5.32 4.41 -11.17
N GLY A 84 -5.98 3.28 -11.40
CA GLY A 84 -5.62 2.46 -12.55
C GLY A 84 -5.83 3.18 -13.87
N SER A 85 -4.92 2.95 -14.83
CA SER A 85 -5.08 3.44 -16.20
C SER A 85 -6.36 2.87 -16.82
N ARG A 86 -7.04 3.72 -17.59
CA ARG A 86 -8.07 3.32 -18.55
C ARG A 86 -7.44 3.28 -19.94
N ASP A 87 -6.95 2.12 -20.33
CA ASP A 87 -6.62 1.89 -21.74
C ASP A 87 -7.92 1.72 -22.53
N SER A 88 -8.04 2.41 -23.65
CA SER A 88 -9.24 2.42 -24.50
C SER A 88 -9.62 0.99 -24.93
N GLY A 89 -10.72 0.49 -24.36
CA GLY A 89 -11.26 -0.84 -24.67
C GLY A 89 -10.89 -1.96 -23.68
N ARG A 90 -10.16 -1.67 -22.59
CA ARG A 90 -9.93 -2.62 -21.50
C ARG A 90 -10.60 -2.17 -20.20
N SER A 91 -10.92 -3.13 -19.33
CA SER A 91 -11.27 -2.81 -17.95
C SER A 91 -10.11 -2.03 -17.32
N ALA A 92 -10.44 -0.97 -16.59
CA ALA A 92 -9.40 -0.18 -15.92
C ALA A 92 -8.57 -1.08 -14.99
N THR A 93 -7.28 -0.80 -14.88
CA THR A 93 -6.44 -1.50 -13.91
C THR A 93 -6.91 -1.19 -12.48
N ALA A 94 -6.58 -2.05 -11.53
CA ALA A 94 -6.94 -1.83 -10.13
C ALA A 94 -6.27 -0.56 -9.60
N THR A 95 -6.99 0.19 -8.76
CA THR A 95 -6.40 1.33 -8.05
C THR A 95 -5.44 0.81 -6.99
N GLN A 96 -4.27 1.43 -6.88
CA GLN A 96 -3.23 1.03 -5.96
C GLN A 96 -3.07 2.06 -4.84
N ILE A 97 -2.94 1.59 -3.61
CA ILE A 97 -2.52 2.41 -2.46
C ILE A 97 -1.11 1.97 -2.09
N GLN A 98 -0.17 2.91 -1.98
CA GLN A 98 1.23 2.64 -1.66
C GLN A 98 1.60 3.35 -0.35
N LEU A 99 2.06 2.59 0.64
CA LEU A 99 2.65 3.08 1.88
C LEU A 99 4.18 3.03 1.74
N VAL A 100 4.77 4.16 1.42
CA VAL A 100 6.21 4.29 1.15
C VAL A 100 6.94 4.63 2.44
N CYS A 101 7.98 3.87 2.78
CA CYS A 101 8.81 4.08 3.95
C CYS A 101 10.20 4.58 3.55
N ALA A 102 10.88 5.28 4.45
CA ALA A 102 12.29 5.63 4.28
C ALA A 102 13.15 4.42 4.66
N GLY A 103 13.80 3.81 3.68
CA GLY A 103 14.70 2.68 3.86
C GLY A 103 16.16 3.09 4.08
N PRO A 104 17.05 2.11 4.32
CA PRO A 104 18.50 2.34 4.31
C PRO A 104 18.98 2.72 2.90
N ASP A 105 20.15 3.34 2.79
CA ASP A 105 20.83 3.64 1.52
C ASP A 105 19.97 4.36 0.47
N GLU A 106 19.13 5.30 0.93
CA GLU A 106 18.21 6.06 0.06
C GLU A 106 17.21 5.18 -0.72
N THR A 107 16.94 3.98 -0.21
CA THR A 107 15.89 3.11 -0.75
C THR A 107 14.52 3.50 -0.22
N PHE A 108 13.48 3.27 -1.02
CA PHE A 108 12.09 3.54 -0.62
C PHE A 108 11.26 2.26 -0.72
N PRO A 109 11.32 1.38 0.29
CA PRO A 109 10.44 0.21 0.32
C PRO A 109 8.99 0.66 0.49
N ALA A 110 8.07 0.02 -0.23
CA ALA A 110 6.67 0.35 -0.19
C ALA A 110 5.80 -0.89 -0.08
N LEU A 111 4.81 -0.82 0.81
CA LEU A 111 3.73 -1.80 0.91
C LEU A 111 2.57 -1.31 0.05
N VAL A 112 2.14 -2.14 -0.90
CA VAL A 112 1.13 -1.78 -1.90
C VAL A 112 -0.11 -2.65 -1.74
N PHE A 113 -1.28 -2.01 -1.76
CA PHE A 113 -2.60 -2.64 -1.73
C PHE A 113 -3.35 -2.40 -3.04
N ALA A 114 -3.99 -3.43 -3.60
CA ALA A 114 -4.80 -3.32 -4.81
C ALA A 114 -5.82 -4.44 -4.92
N GLY A 115 -6.89 -4.26 -5.71
CA GLY A 115 -7.88 -5.32 -5.97
C GLY A 115 -8.72 -5.71 -4.75
N GLY A 116 -9.47 -6.81 -4.83
CA GLY A 116 -10.39 -7.23 -3.77
C GLY A 116 -11.43 -6.16 -3.42
N ASP A 117 -11.49 -5.77 -2.14
CA ASP A 117 -12.37 -4.70 -1.63
C ASP A 117 -11.98 -3.30 -2.13
N LEU A 118 -10.84 -3.15 -2.81
CA LEU A 118 -10.39 -1.91 -3.47
C LEU A 118 -10.79 -1.88 -4.96
N ALA A 119 -11.99 -2.40 -5.27
CA ALA A 119 -12.50 -2.54 -6.63
C ALA A 119 -12.71 -1.19 -7.35
N THR A 120 -12.97 -0.11 -6.60
CA THR A 120 -13.18 1.23 -7.16
C THR A 120 -12.18 2.26 -6.62
N VAL A 121 -11.96 3.34 -7.37
CA VAL A 121 -11.16 4.49 -6.90
C VAL A 121 -11.72 5.05 -5.60
N GLY A 122 -13.06 5.06 -5.44
CA GLY A 122 -13.70 5.53 -4.21
C GLY A 122 -13.45 4.63 -3.00
N ASP A 123 -13.34 3.31 -3.19
CA ASP A 123 -12.94 2.38 -2.11
C ASP A 123 -11.50 2.64 -1.70
N ALA A 124 -10.61 2.81 -2.68
CA ALA A 124 -9.21 3.12 -2.44
C ALA A 124 -9.03 4.47 -1.73
N ASP A 125 -9.75 5.52 -2.13
CA ASP A 125 -9.71 6.83 -1.47
C ASP A 125 -10.23 6.75 -0.03
N ARG A 126 -11.29 5.96 0.24
CA ARG A 126 -11.78 5.75 1.61
C ARG A 126 -10.71 5.09 2.49
N LEU A 127 -10.09 4.01 2.00
CA LEU A 127 -9.05 3.32 2.76
C LEU A 127 -7.80 4.20 2.92
N ALA A 128 -7.37 4.92 1.90
CA ALA A 128 -6.22 5.82 1.97
C ALA A 128 -6.45 6.97 2.97
N ASN A 129 -7.67 7.51 3.03
CA ASN A 129 -8.04 8.51 4.03
C ASN A 129 -8.04 7.92 5.45
N LEU A 130 -8.52 6.69 5.62
CA LEU A 130 -8.48 6.00 6.91
C LEU A 130 -7.04 5.74 7.35
N LEU A 131 -6.16 5.25 6.46
CA LEU A 131 -4.74 5.05 6.72
C LEU A 131 -4.05 6.37 7.09
N ARG A 132 -4.31 7.44 6.35
CA ARG A 132 -3.80 8.80 6.65
C ARG A 132 -4.20 9.25 8.04
N GLN A 133 -5.47 9.10 8.41
CA GLN A 133 -5.99 9.50 9.71
C GLN A 133 -5.40 8.65 10.84
N ALA A 134 -5.31 7.33 10.65
CA ALA A 134 -4.73 6.41 11.62
C ALA A 134 -3.26 6.75 11.90
N ILE A 135 -2.44 6.92 10.85
CA ILE A 135 -1.03 7.26 11.01
C ILE A 135 -0.85 8.64 11.64
N ALA A 136 -1.60 9.65 11.18
CA ALA A 136 -1.51 11.00 11.72
C ALA A 136 -1.90 11.04 13.21
N ARG A 137 -2.97 10.32 13.59
CA ARG A 137 -3.42 10.23 14.97
C ARG A 137 -2.40 9.52 15.85
N TYR A 138 -1.92 8.35 15.43
CA TYR A 138 -0.89 7.61 16.15
C TYR A 138 0.34 8.47 16.43
N ARG A 139 0.81 9.23 15.44
CA ARG A 139 2.00 10.08 15.59
C ARG A 139 1.78 11.31 16.46
N VAL A 140 0.55 11.82 16.54
CA VAL A 140 0.21 12.89 17.48
C VAL A 140 0.15 12.35 18.91
N GLU A 141 -0.40 11.15 19.11
CA GLU A 141 -0.49 10.50 20.42
C GLU A 141 0.88 10.06 20.96
N HIS A 142 1.82 9.71 20.06
CA HIS A 142 3.19 9.28 20.39
C HIS A 142 4.25 10.33 20.00
N ALA A 143 3.90 11.61 19.98
CA ALA A 143 4.78 12.66 19.46
C ALA A 143 6.13 12.74 20.21
N ASP A 144 6.10 12.61 21.53
CA ASP A 144 7.30 12.67 22.37
C ASP A 144 8.26 11.50 22.09
N ASP A 145 7.73 10.28 21.94
CA ASP A 145 8.51 9.07 21.65
C ASP A 145 9.15 9.10 20.26
N LEU A 146 8.47 9.74 19.31
CA LEU A 146 8.93 9.87 17.93
C LEU A 146 9.80 11.11 17.68
N GLY A 147 10.02 11.95 18.70
CA GLY A 147 10.75 13.20 18.56
C GLY A 147 10.05 14.23 17.66
N VAL A 148 8.73 14.14 17.52
CA VAL A 148 7.92 15.05 16.72
C VAL A 148 7.73 16.35 17.49
N THR A 149 8.16 17.47 16.90
CA THR A 149 8.04 18.78 17.53
C THR A 149 6.58 19.20 17.67
N ALA A 150 6.27 20.08 18.64
CA ALA A 150 4.93 20.63 18.79
C ALA A 150 4.40 21.36 17.53
N ALA A 151 5.29 21.89 16.69
CA ALA A 151 4.91 22.50 15.42
C ALA A 151 4.46 21.45 14.40
N GLU A 152 5.21 20.34 14.28
CA GLU A 152 4.88 19.22 13.40
C GLU A 152 3.62 18.48 13.87
N ALA A 153 3.44 18.30 15.18
CA ALA A 153 2.22 17.71 15.74
C ALA A 153 0.96 18.53 15.39
N ARG A 154 1.05 19.87 15.32
CA ARG A 154 -0.06 20.73 14.84
C ARG A 154 -0.31 20.58 13.35
N VAL A 155 0.70 20.24 12.55
CA VAL A 155 0.53 19.93 11.12
C VAL A 155 -0.10 18.55 10.95
N LEU A 156 0.36 17.54 11.69
CA LEU A 156 -0.25 16.20 11.71
C LEU A 156 -1.71 16.24 12.18
N SER A 157 -2.02 17.04 13.19
CA SER A 157 -3.41 17.23 13.66
C SER A 157 -4.32 17.76 12.54
N ARG A 158 -3.77 18.61 11.65
CA ARG A 158 -4.51 19.05 10.46
C ARG A 158 -4.68 17.94 9.45
N LEU A 159 -3.77 16.96 9.36
CA LEU A 159 -3.92 15.76 8.54
C LEU A 159 -4.89 14.73 9.13
N VAL A 160 -5.37 14.88 10.36
CA VAL A 160 -6.49 14.05 10.85
C VAL A 160 -7.82 14.52 10.25
N ILE A 161 -7.96 15.84 10.03
CA ILE A 161 -9.17 16.48 9.48
C ILE A 161 -8.98 16.90 8.00
N GLY A 162 -7.74 16.79 7.52
CA GLY A 162 -7.24 17.49 6.34
C GLY A 162 -7.82 16.99 5.03
N PRO A 163 -7.40 17.64 3.91
CA PRO A 163 -7.94 17.35 2.59
C PRO A 163 -7.90 15.85 2.32
N GLU A 164 -9.03 15.34 1.87
CA GLU A 164 -9.21 13.93 1.60
C GLU A 164 -8.64 13.58 0.23
N PHE A 165 -8.15 12.35 0.09
CA PHE A 165 -7.93 11.76 -1.22
C PHE A 165 -9.24 11.82 -2.02
N SER A 166 -9.17 12.38 -3.22
CA SER A 166 -10.31 12.56 -4.11
C SER A 166 -9.81 12.35 -5.54
N ASN A 167 -9.56 11.10 -5.87
CA ASN A 167 -9.06 10.68 -7.17
C ASN A 167 -10.21 10.35 -8.11
N TYR A 168 -9.88 10.21 -9.39
CA TYR A 168 -10.79 9.72 -10.42
C TYR A 168 -10.06 8.71 -11.30
N GLN A 169 -10.82 7.81 -11.93
CA GLN A 169 -10.25 6.75 -12.76
C GLN A 169 -9.42 7.33 -13.90
N GLY A 170 -8.18 6.87 -14.04
CA GLY A 170 -7.23 7.36 -15.05
C GLY A 170 -6.63 8.74 -14.74
N GLY A 171 -6.82 9.29 -13.54
CA GLY A 171 -6.12 10.50 -13.08
C GLY A 171 -4.66 10.23 -12.71
N GLU A 172 -3.89 11.30 -12.49
CA GLU A 172 -2.46 11.25 -12.13
C GLU A 172 -2.20 10.60 -10.74
N GLY A 173 -3.24 10.50 -9.92
CA GLY A 173 -3.11 10.07 -8.53
C GLY A 173 -2.70 11.20 -7.60
N GLN A 174 -2.62 10.89 -6.32
CA GLN A 174 -2.32 11.85 -5.26
C GLN A 174 -1.31 11.26 -4.29
N THR A 175 -0.40 12.11 -3.79
CA THR A 175 0.61 11.73 -2.78
C THR A 175 0.49 12.66 -1.59
N VAL A 176 0.49 12.09 -0.38
CA VAL A 176 0.53 12.84 0.88
C VAL A 176 1.78 12.43 1.65
N THR A 177 2.54 13.42 2.11
CA THR A 177 3.71 13.24 2.98
C THR A 177 3.28 13.30 4.45
N LEU A 178 3.79 12.36 5.24
CA LEU A 178 3.50 12.21 6.66
C LEU A 178 4.76 12.54 7.49
N LEU A 179 4.66 13.53 8.37
CA LEU A 179 5.76 13.94 9.25
C LEU A 179 5.98 12.93 10.39
N GLY A 180 7.19 12.88 10.95
CA GLY A 180 7.52 11.99 12.08
C GLY A 180 7.72 10.51 11.70
N ALA A 181 8.03 10.23 10.43
CA ALA A 181 8.39 8.89 10.00
C ALA A 181 9.82 8.55 10.46
N LEU A 182 9.99 7.37 11.06
CA LEU A 182 11.29 6.80 11.40
C LEU A 182 11.87 6.06 10.19
N HIS A 183 13.20 6.10 10.07
CA HIS A 183 13.91 5.32 9.06
C HIS A 183 13.88 3.85 9.45
N ILE A 184 13.60 2.99 8.47
CA ILE A 184 13.77 1.55 8.62
C ILE A 184 15.28 1.30 8.72
N GLN A 185 15.74 0.82 9.88
CA GLN A 185 17.12 0.41 10.03
C GLN A 185 17.31 -0.97 9.43
N GLU A 186 18.34 -1.14 8.60
CA GLU A 186 18.77 -2.48 8.21
C GLU A 186 19.22 -3.20 9.49
N PRO A 187 18.75 -4.44 9.74
CA PRO A 187 19.34 -5.23 10.80
C PRO A 187 20.85 -5.29 10.55
N PRO A 188 21.69 -5.15 11.60
CA PRO A 188 23.13 -5.12 11.42
C PRO A 188 23.55 -6.37 10.65
N ARG A 189 24.02 -6.17 9.41
CA ARG A 189 24.48 -7.27 8.57
C ARG A 189 25.48 -8.06 9.42
N PRO A 190 25.27 -9.38 9.61
CA PRO A 190 26.21 -10.18 10.38
C PRO A 190 27.55 -10.02 9.68
N VAL A 191 28.47 -9.31 10.35
CA VAL A 191 29.82 -9.13 9.84
C VAL A 191 30.32 -10.55 9.61
N PRO A 192 30.62 -10.96 8.37
CA PRO A 192 31.09 -12.31 8.12
C PRO A 192 32.24 -12.50 9.07
N ALA A 193 32.08 -13.45 10.01
CA ALA A 193 33.13 -13.75 10.96
C ALA A 193 34.36 -14.00 10.10
N LEU A 194 35.33 -13.07 10.15
CA LEU A 194 36.59 -13.26 9.46
C LEU A 194 37.02 -14.66 9.86
N PRO A 195 37.31 -15.55 8.90
CA PRO A 195 37.71 -16.91 9.24
C PRO A 195 38.80 -16.74 10.28
N VAL A 196 38.52 -17.19 11.51
CA VAL A 196 39.50 -17.15 12.59
C VAL A 196 40.67 -17.88 11.97
N LEU A 197 41.70 -17.10 11.66
CA LEU A 197 42.93 -17.61 11.10
C LEU A 197 43.44 -18.46 12.26
N LEU A 198 43.12 -19.74 12.22
CA LEU A 198 43.62 -20.73 13.16
C LEU A 198 45.12 -20.51 13.12
N GLU A 199 45.66 -19.93 14.19
CA GLU A 199 47.09 -19.90 14.36
C GLU A 199 47.55 -21.35 14.14
N PRO A 200 48.53 -21.58 13.25
CA PRO A 200 48.95 -22.93 12.91
C PRO A 200 49.34 -23.64 14.20
N GLY A 201 48.45 -24.51 14.67
CA GLY A 201 48.74 -25.38 15.80
C GLY A 201 49.99 -26.19 15.49
N PRO A 202 50.81 -26.52 16.49
CA PRO A 202 52.01 -27.29 16.29
C PRO A 202 51.67 -28.60 15.57
N VAL A 203 52.31 -28.81 14.43
CA VAL A 203 52.20 -30.00 13.59
C VAL A 203 52.58 -31.23 14.44
N LEU A 204 51.59 -31.92 14.99
CA LEU A 204 51.75 -33.28 15.47
C LEU A 204 51.75 -34.20 14.24
N LEU A 205 52.96 -34.63 13.86
CA LEU A 205 53.19 -35.68 12.88
C LEU A 205 52.56 -36.99 13.41
N GLU A 206 51.33 -37.27 13.00
CA GLU A 206 50.79 -38.63 13.13
C GLU A 206 51.35 -39.54 12.02
N PRO A 207 51.79 -40.75 12.35
CA PRO A 207 52.27 -41.72 11.38
C PRO A 207 51.11 -42.28 10.55
N VAL A 208 51.24 -42.14 9.23
CA VAL A 208 50.36 -42.71 8.20
C VAL A 208 50.28 -44.24 8.34
N PRO A 209 49.11 -44.82 8.66
CA PRO A 209 48.89 -46.24 8.46
C PRO A 209 48.57 -46.52 7.00
N ALA A 210 49.15 -47.61 6.50
CA ALA A 210 49.05 -48.07 5.13
C ALA A 210 47.60 -48.32 4.69
N ARG A 211 47.34 -47.85 3.47
CA ARG A 211 46.17 -48.03 2.62
C ARG A 211 45.86 -49.52 2.45
N VAL A 212 44.64 -49.94 2.82
CA VAL A 212 44.03 -51.20 2.38
C VAL A 212 42.73 -50.83 1.66
N GLU A 213 42.70 -51.02 0.35
CA GLU A 213 41.47 -50.97 -0.45
C GLU A 213 40.64 -52.24 -0.18
N PRO A 214 39.35 -52.11 0.11
CA PRO A 214 38.40 -53.17 -0.15
C PRO A 214 37.53 -52.84 -1.38
N ALA A 215 37.28 -53.91 -2.11
CA ALA A 215 36.64 -53.97 -3.41
C ALA A 215 35.14 -53.60 -3.41
N LEU A 216 34.68 -53.33 -4.63
CA LEU A 216 33.29 -53.25 -5.06
C LEU A 216 32.37 -54.29 -4.40
N SER A 217 31.17 -53.85 -4.02
CA SER A 217 29.99 -54.70 -3.97
C SER A 217 28.75 -53.85 -4.24
N GLU A 218 28.19 -54.02 -5.44
CA GLU A 218 26.77 -53.73 -5.72
C GLU A 218 25.90 -54.67 -4.87
N PRO A 219 24.67 -54.25 -4.52
CA PRO A 219 23.58 -55.18 -4.76
C PRO A 219 22.33 -54.57 -5.38
N ALA A 220 21.67 -55.47 -6.10
CA ALA A 220 20.44 -55.35 -6.86
C ALA A 220 19.18 -55.11 -6.00
N SER A 221 18.23 -54.44 -6.65
CA SER A 221 16.78 -54.71 -6.75
C SER A 221 16.10 -55.69 -5.78
N ALA A 222 15.03 -55.22 -5.12
CA ALA A 222 13.73 -55.89 -4.89
C ALA A 222 12.78 -54.90 -4.17
N SER A 223 11.65 -54.45 -4.75
CA SER A 223 10.33 -55.12 -4.89
C SER A 223 9.44 -55.08 -3.64
N ARG A 224 8.21 -54.53 -3.84
CA ARG A 224 6.93 -54.75 -3.10
C ARG A 224 6.93 -54.41 -1.59
N GLY A 225 5.89 -53.79 -1.02
CA GLY A 225 4.49 -53.62 -1.37
C GLY A 225 3.74 -52.92 -0.21
N PRO A 226 2.40 -52.85 -0.24
CA PRO A 226 1.57 -51.81 0.40
C PRO A 226 0.92 -52.23 1.73
N ASP A 227 0.50 -51.22 2.53
CA ASP A 227 -0.71 -51.14 3.40
C ASP A 227 -0.48 -49.97 4.40
N ASP A 228 -1.29 -48.91 4.44
CA ASP A 228 -2.69 -48.74 4.86
C ASP A 228 -2.84 -48.45 6.38
N SER A 229 -3.85 -47.61 6.68
CA SER A 229 -4.27 -46.97 7.94
C SER A 229 -3.56 -45.64 8.26
N GLY A 230 -4.23 -44.52 8.47
CA GLY A 230 -5.67 -44.26 8.54
C GLY A 230 -5.90 -43.15 9.55
N GLU A 231 -6.05 -41.90 9.11
CA GLU A 231 -6.55 -40.84 9.98
C GLU A 231 -7.46 -39.88 9.20
N THR A 232 -8.73 -39.98 9.57
CA THR A 232 -9.88 -39.16 9.21
C THR A 232 -9.63 -37.67 9.39
N THR A 233 -9.65 -36.92 8.29
CA THR A 233 -9.99 -35.49 8.33
C THR A 233 -11.18 -35.23 7.42
N VAL A 234 -12.22 -34.66 8.02
CA VAL A 234 -13.53 -34.38 7.41
C VAL A 234 -13.36 -33.34 6.31
N ALA A 235 -13.53 -33.78 5.06
CA ALA A 235 -13.56 -32.93 3.88
C ALA A 235 -14.92 -32.22 3.75
N LEU A 236 -14.93 -30.89 3.77
CA LEU A 236 -16.05 -30.08 3.27
C LEU A 236 -15.94 -30.01 1.75
N ARG A 237 -16.75 -30.84 1.09
CA ARG A 237 -16.84 -30.97 -0.37
C ARG A 237 -17.80 -29.92 -0.93
N TRP A 238 -17.27 -28.85 -1.53
CA TRP A 238 -18.05 -27.97 -2.40
C TRP A 238 -17.93 -28.45 -3.85
N ASN A 239 -19.07 -28.78 -4.46
CA ASN A 239 -19.17 -29.15 -5.88
C ASN A 239 -19.08 -27.88 -6.75
N SER A 240 -18.00 -27.71 -7.52
CA SER A 240 -17.92 -26.72 -8.59
C SER A 240 -18.16 -27.38 -9.95
N PRO A 241 -19.08 -26.88 -10.79
CA PRO A 241 -19.29 -27.41 -12.13
C PRO A 241 -18.23 -26.86 -13.11
N GLY A 242 -17.58 -27.78 -13.83
CA GLY A 242 -17.01 -27.62 -15.18
C GLY A 242 -16.24 -26.34 -15.50
N VAL A 243 -14.94 -26.32 -15.19
CA VAL A 243 -14.00 -25.35 -15.78
C VAL A 243 -13.59 -25.85 -17.18
N PRO A 244 -13.81 -25.08 -18.27
CA PRO A 244 -13.30 -25.45 -19.59
C PRO A 244 -11.78 -25.43 -19.58
N ARG A 245 -11.16 -26.47 -20.16
CA ARG A 245 -9.71 -26.59 -20.35
C ARG A 245 -9.17 -25.34 -21.05
N GLN A 246 -8.40 -24.53 -20.34
CA GLN A 246 -7.69 -23.41 -20.91
C GLN A 246 -6.53 -23.93 -21.76
N HIS A 247 -6.59 -23.62 -23.06
CA HIS A 247 -5.48 -23.84 -23.99
C HIS A 247 -4.28 -23.06 -23.47
N HIS A 248 -3.23 -23.76 -23.04
CA HIS A 248 -1.96 -23.12 -22.73
C HIS A 248 -1.33 -22.63 -24.05
N PRO A 249 -1.06 -21.32 -24.19
CA PRO A 249 -0.41 -20.79 -25.38
C PRO A 249 1.03 -21.31 -25.48
N ASP A 250 1.48 -21.52 -26.72
CA ASP A 250 2.83 -22.00 -27.03
C ASP A 250 3.88 -20.99 -26.49
N PRO A 251 4.95 -21.45 -25.81
CA PRO A 251 6.03 -20.57 -25.32
C PRO A 251 6.64 -19.66 -26.41
N VAL A 252 6.62 -20.07 -27.68
CA VAL A 252 7.13 -19.25 -28.80
C VAL A 252 6.19 -18.07 -29.10
N GLU A 253 4.87 -18.25 -28.97
CA GLU A 253 3.91 -17.16 -29.12
C GLU A 253 3.98 -16.17 -27.95
N LEU A 254 4.26 -16.66 -26.73
CA LEU A 254 4.46 -15.81 -25.56
C LEU A 254 5.69 -14.92 -25.71
N ALA A 255 6.82 -15.46 -26.19
CA ALA A 255 8.02 -14.68 -26.44
C ALA A 255 7.81 -13.60 -27.51
N SER A 256 7.05 -13.92 -28.56
CA SER A 256 6.75 -12.99 -29.65
C SER A 256 5.84 -11.85 -29.19
N ARG A 257 4.82 -12.15 -28.38
CA ARG A 257 3.96 -11.13 -27.75
C ARG A 257 4.71 -10.25 -26.75
N ALA A 258 5.65 -10.81 -26.00
CA ALA A 258 6.49 -10.04 -25.08
C ALA A 258 7.40 -9.07 -25.84
N ALA A 259 7.99 -9.49 -26.96
CA ALA A 259 8.82 -8.64 -27.81
C ALA A 259 8.02 -7.48 -28.44
N ASP A 260 6.82 -7.77 -28.97
CA ASP A 260 5.93 -6.74 -29.52
C ASP A 260 5.48 -5.73 -28.46
N LEU A 261 5.24 -6.18 -27.22
CA LEU A 261 4.84 -5.32 -26.11
C LEU A 261 6.01 -4.42 -25.67
N ALA A 262 7.23 -4.97 -25.59
CA ALA A 262 8.43 -4.21 -25.27
C ALA A 262 8.73 -3.13 -26.33
N ALA A 263 8.55 -3.42 -27.61
CA ALA A 263 8.72 -2.45 -28.69
C ALA A 263 7.73 -1.28 -28.58
N ARG A 264 6.46 -1.56 -28.28
CA ARG A 264 5.43 -0.52 -28.11
C ARG A 264 5.66 0.34 -26.87
N VAL A 265 6.14 -0.26 -25.77
CA VAL A 265 6.50 0.51 -24.57
C VAL A 265 7.67 1.44 -24.85
N ALA A 266 8.69 0.98 -25.59
CA ALA A 266 9.82 1.82 -25.97
C ALA A 266 9.40 3.01 -26.85
N GLU A 267 8.45 2.81 -27.78
CA GLU A 267 7.90 3.88 -28.63
C GLU A 267 7.12 4.92 -27.80
N LEU A 268 6.28 4.46 -26.86
CA LEU A 268 5.46 5.32 -26.01
C LEU A 268 6.30 6.15 -25.02
N VAL A 269 7.39 5.58 -24.50
CA VAL A 269 8.37 6.30 -23.67
C VAL A 269 9.16 7.32 -24.51
N SER A 270 9.50 6.98 -25.76
CA SER A 270 10.20 7.90 -26.66
C SER A 270 9.32 9.09 -27.07
N GLU A 271 8.00 8.89 -27.24
CA GLU A 271 7.05 9.97 -27.50
C GLU A 271 6.80 10.85 -26.27
N ALA A 272 6.71 10.26 -25.07
CA ALA A 272 6.55 11.00 -23.82
C ALA A 272 7.74 11.93 -23.54
N ASN A 273 8.97 11.48 -23.85
CA ASN A 273 10.19 12.28 -23.65
C ASN A 273 10.34 13.43 -24.68
N SER A 274 9.66 13.33 -25.83
CA SER A 274 9.68 14.37 -26.87
C SER A 274 8.77 15.57 -26.55
N LEU A 275 7.80 15.39 -25.64
CA LEU A 275 6.86 16.42 -25.20
C LEU A 275 7.28 17.14 -23.91
N GLU A 276 8.38 16.71 -23.27
CA GLU A 276 8.78 17.20 -21.93
C GLU A 276 9.73 18.41 -21.91
N TRP A 277 10.24 18.88 -23.06
CA TRP A 277 11.16 20.04 -23.08
C TRP A 277 10.48 21.39 -23.36
N GLU A 278 9.21 21.41 -23.75
CA GLU A 278 8.41 22.63 -23.91
C GLU A 278 7.29 22.66 -22.87
N THR A 279 7.50 23.44 -21.80
CA THR A 279 6.55 23.85 -20.74
C THR A 279 6.58 23.03 -19.43
N ARG A 280 7.29 23.56 -18.43
CA ARG A 280 6.69 24.11 -17.17
C ARG A 280 7.77 24.66 -16.22
N ASN A 281 8.33 25.80 -16.59
CA ASN A 281 8.70 26.83 -15.62
C ASN A 281 7.41 27.40 -15.00
N LEU A 282 6.86 26.74 -13.98
CA LEU A 282 5.79 27.27 -13.14
C LEU A 282 6.32 27.52 -11.73
N SER A 283 7.12 28.57 -11.60
CA SER A 283 7.29 29.30 -10.34
C SER A 283 6.89 30.75 -10.57
N PRO A 284 5.63 31.15 -10.28
CA PRO A 284 5.25 32.56 -10.32
C PRO A 284 5.52 33.30 -9.00
N TYR A 285 6.25 32.72 -8.02
CA TYR A 285 6.40 33.30 -6.69
C TYR A 285 7.78 33.89 -6.34
N ALA A 286 8.67 34.04 -7.31
CA ALA A 286 9.95 34.74 -7.12
C ALA A 286 10.03 35.99 -8.00
N ALA A 287 9.17 36.98 -7.72
CA ALA A 287 9.41 38.35 -8.15
C ALA A 287 10.27 39.07 -7.09
N PRO A 288 11.27 39.88 -7.48
CA PRO A 288 12.10 40.63 -6.54
C PRO A 288 11.25 41.67 -5.79
N ALA A 289 11.57 41.88 -4.51
CA ALA A 289 10.88 42.76 -3.58
C ALA A 289 10.61 44.16 -4.16
N ALA A 290 9.35 44.41 -4.52
CA ALA A 290 8.81 45.75 -4.70
C ALA A 290 8.38 46.29 -3.33
N GLU A 291 8.73 47.55 -3.06
CA GLU A 291 8.35 48.27 -1.84
C GLU A 291 6.84 48.17 -1.55
N PRO A 292 6.44 48.00 -0.27
CA PRO A 292 5.04 47.89 0.08
C PRO A 292 4.28 49.18 -0.26
N PRO A 293 3.13 49.11 -0.95
CA PRO A 293 2.29 50.29 -1.15
C PRO A 293 1.75 50.79 0.20
N ALA A 294 1.67 52.11 0.33
CA ALA A 294 1.20 52.80 1.53
C ALA A 294 -0.14 52.23 2.03
N ALA A 295 -0.19 51.91 3.32
CA ALA A 295 -1.35 51.34 3.99
C ALA A 295 -2.61 52.17 3.74
N GLU A 296 -3.64 51.55 3.16
CA GLU A 296 -4.97 52.16 3.09
C GLU A 296 -5.50 52.44 4.50
N PRO A 297 -6.12 53.61 4.74
CA PRO A 297 -6.69 53.92 6.05
C PRO A 297 -7.84 52.95 6.36
N PRO A 298 -7.97 52.52 7.63
CA PRO A 298 -8.99 51.56 8.02
C PRO A 298 -10.39 52.08 7.68
N PRO A 299 -11.30 51.21 7.19
CA PRO A 299 -12.65 51.62 6.83
C PRO A 299 -13.38 52.19 8.05
N SER A 300 -14.16 53.24 7.81
CA SER A 300 -14.90 53.91 8.89
C SER A 300 -15.78 52.91 9.64
N ARG A 301 -15.96 53.13 10.95
CA ARG A 301 -16.81 52.30 11.82
C ARG A 301 -18.24 52.16 11.29
N ALA A 302 -18.72 53.16 10.54
CA ALA A 302 -20.02 53.16 9.87
C ALA A 302 -20.08 52.14 8.70
N GLU A 303 -18.99 51.96 7.96
CA GLU A 303 -18.94 50.99 6.86
C GLU A 303 -18.81 49.55 7.36
N ALA A 304 -18.05 49.34 8.44
CA ALA A 304 -18.00 48.05 9.13
C ALA A 304 -19.38 47.63 9.68
N ALA A 305 -20.15 48.58 10.21
CA ALA A 305 -21.53 48.33 10.67
C ALA A 305 -22.47 47.97 9.51
N ARG A 306 -22.37 48.65 8.36
CA ARG A 306 -23.18 48.34 7.16
C ARG A 306 -22.89 46.95 6.61
N ARG A 307 -21.61 46.54 6.54
CA ARG A 307 -21.23 45.19 6.08
C ARG A 307 -21.72 44.09 7.03
N THR A 308 -21.78 44.38 8.33
CA THR A 308 -22.28 43.44 9.34
C THR A 308 -23.80 43.31 9.27
N ALA A 309 -24.53 44.41 9.09
CA ALA A 309 -25.99 44.40 8.94
C ALA A 309 -26.44 43.66 7.67
N ALA A 310 -25.70 43.81 6.55
CA ALA A 310 -25.99 43.10 5.30
C ALA A 310 -25.86 41.58 5.43
N ARG A 311 -24.93 41.08 6.26
CA ARG A 311 -24.77 39.63 6.52
C ARG A 311 -25.89 39.05 7.37
N MET A 312 -26.47 39.84 8.28
CA MET A 312 -27.58 39.38 9.13
C MET A 312 -28.92 39.27 8.37
N ALA A 313 -29.13 40.10 7.33
CA ALA A 313 -30.37 40.08 6.56
C ALA A 313 -30.50 38.89 5.59
N GLY A 314 -29.40 38.21 5.25
CA GLY A 314 -29.37 37.11 4.29
C GLY A 314 -29.79 35.73 4.82
N ASN A 315 -29.84 35.54 6.15
CA ASN A 315 -30.05 34.23 6.78
C ASN A 315 -31.39 34.15 7.56
N ALA A 316 -32.49 34.63 6.97
CA ALA A 316 -33.82 34.35 7.50
C ALA A 316 -34.34 32.98 6.99
N PRO A 317 -34.69 32.03 7.88
CA PRO A 317 -35.20 30.72 7.47
C PRO A 317 -36.61 30.84 6.89
N ARG A 318 -36.80 30.45 5.62
CA ARG A 318 -38.12 30.28 5.00
C ARG A 318 -38.79 29.01 5.55
N GLY A 319 -39.52 29.16 6.65
CA GLY A 319 -40.38 28.14 7.21
C GLY A 319 -41.86 28.34 6.83
N ARG A 320 -42.38 27.37 6.07
CA ARG A 320 -43.70 26.70 6.24
C ARG A 320 -44.98 27.56 6.24
N GLY A 321 -45.67 27.55 5.10
CA GLY A 321 -47.11 27.85 5.00
C GLY A 321 -47.89 26.61 4.56
N LEU A 322 -48.66 26.03 5.48
CA LEU A 322 -49.79 25.13 5.21
C LEU A 322 -50.83 25.87 4.38
N LEU A 323 -51.43 25.23 3.37
CA LEU A 323 -52.87 25.35 3.08
C LEU A 323 -53.38 24.16 2.25
N SER A 324 -54.48 23.63 2.75
CA SER A 324 -55.38 22.62 2.23
C SER A 324 -55.75 22.77 0.75
N GLN A 325 -55.80 21.65 0.00
CA GLN A 325 -56.85 21.49 -1.00
C GLN A 325 -57.23 20.01 -1.22
N ARG A 326 -58.49 19.72 -0.86
CA ARG A 326 -59.31 18.56 -1.23
C ARG A 326 -59.45 18.41 -2.76
N ARG A 327 -59.48 17.17 -3.24
CA ARG A 327 -60.50 16.51 -4.10
C ARG A 327 -59.88 15.21 -4.65
N SER A 328 -60.30 14.04 -4.16
CA SER A 328 -61.38 13.18 -4.68
C SER A 328 -61.15 12.67 -6.10
N ASP A 329 -60.85 11.38 -6.22
CA ASP A 329 -61.38 10.40 -7.18
C ASP A 329 -60.85 9.02 -6.70
N ASP A 330 -61.68 8.06 -6.27
CA ASP A 330 -62.66 7.23 -6.97
C ASP A 330 -62.09 5.84 -7.30
N ALA A 331 -62.74 4.80 -6.72
CA ALA A 331 -63.04 3.48 -7.30
C ALA A 331 -62.96 2.33 -6.26
N PRO A 332 -64.06 1.57 -6.08
CA PRO A 332 -64.08 0.34 -5.28
C PRO A 332 -63.78 -0.89 -6.17
N ARG A 333 -63.01 -1.84 -5.65
CA ARG A 333 -62.99 -3.21 -6.19
C ARG A 333 -63.87 -4.09 -5.32
N GLY A 334 -64.94 -4.59 -5.93
CA GLY A 334 -65.75 -5.68 -5.40
C GLY A 334 -65.35 -7.02 -5.99
N ARG A 335 -65.70 -8.04 -5.20
CA ARG A 335 -65.72 -9.50 -5.42
C ARG A 335 -64.42 -10.25 -5.18
#